data_AF-A0A2G4G4Y2-F1
#
_entry.id   AF-A0A2G4G4Y2-F1
#
_cell.length_a   1.000
_cell.length_b   1.000
_cell.length_c   1.000
_cell.angle_alpha   90.00
_cell.angle_beta   90.00
_cell.angle_gamma   90.00
#
_symmetry.space_group_name_H-M   'P 1'
#
loop_
_entity.id
_entity.type
_entity.pdbx_description
1 polymer ?
#
loop_
_entity_poly.entity_id
_entity_poly.type
_entity_poly.pdbx_seq_one_letter_code
_entity_poly.pdbx_strand_id
1 'polypeptide(L)'
;VYVYSNHWKSGAGDAGLEKTRIQNAGVLRKRLNEIFKVNPDANVIIGGDLNTHYNQLQRYPKMGRTAVQDVLGSQGSIEKFTSADNNGAVLYNLWYDVEPSQRRSDSYQGEWGTLMQIIISKSLANGSGVDYVGNTFGAVVIDGLTAKSPARVPNPVTLYGPGAGVSDHFPVMATFAVYNKDAKEAIPLKRPEVTPSAALTEIPGPIDRSKLIRASALEKMSAEQIANSINELIVIDGTFLGGGKKTSAVKVGEKTYNLYLSNPKVTQSIKSVAKGTAVQWVGILHFHKNELEFEINNTNFLLPR
;
A
#
# COMPACT_ATOMS: atom_id res chain seq x y z
N VAL A 1 18.79 -21.51 -3.94
CA VAL A 1 18.05 -20.25 -3.75
C VAL A 1 17.50 -20.26 -2.35
N TYR A 2 17.60 -19.15 -1.61
CA TYR A 2 16.99 -18.95 -0.30
C TYR A 2 15.79 -18.02 -0.46
N VAL A 3 14.66 -18.37 0.15
CA VAL A 3 13.43 -17.56 0.10
C VAL A 3 12.97 -17.27 1.53
N TYR A 4 12.80 -15.99 1.85
CA TYR A 4 12.33 -15.52 3.15
C TYR A 4 10.97 -14.85 3.00
N SER A 5 9.93 -15.50 3.53
CA SER A 5 8.59 -14.90 3.66
C SER A 5 8.49 -14.19 5.01
N ASN A 6 8.18 -12.90 5.00
CA ASN A 6 8.19 -12.04 6.17
C ASN A 6 6.81 -11.42 6.41
N HIS A 7 6.49 -11.23 7.68
CA HIS A 7 5.41 -10.35 8.13
C HIS A 7 5.92 -9.60 9.36
N TRP A 8 6.24 -8.32 9.21
CA TRP A 8 6.84 -7.50 10.27
C TRP A 8 5.81 -6.68 11.05
N LYS A 9 6.25 -6.06 12.14
CA LYS A 9 5.38 -5.27 13.02
C LYS A 9 4.74 -4.09 12.27
N SER A 10 3.42 -4.03 12.28
CA SER A 10 2.61 -2.96 11.67
C SER A 10 2.87 -1.57 12.24
N GLY A 11 2.39 -0.55 11.53
CA GLY A 11 2.54 0.86 11.89
C GLY A 11 3.75 1.51 11.22
N ALA A 12 3.78 1.51 9.87
CA ALA A 12 4.87 2.04 9.07
C ALA A 12 5.22 3.49 9.43
N GLY A 13 4.23 4.35 9.68
CA GLY A 13 4.47 5.75 10.05
C GLY A 13 4.88 6.02 11.50
N ASP A 14 4.97 4.98 12.35
CA ASP A 14 5.27 5.12 13.77
C ASP A 14 6.76 4.83 14.05
N ALA A 15 7.49 5.85 14.50
CA ALA A 15 8.92 5.75 14.82
C ALA A 15 9.23 4.90 16.06
N GLY A 16 8.27 4.75 16.99
CA GLY A 16 8.37 3.82 18.11
C GLY A 16 8.28 2.37 17.65
N LEU A 17 7.34 2.07 16.75
CA LEU A 17 7.18 0.74 16.16
C LEU A 17 8.31 0.40 15.17
N GLU A 18 8.93 1.40 14.56
CA GLU A 18 10.11 1.22 13.70
C GLU A 18 11.27 0.52 14.44
N LYS A 19 11.41 0.73 15.75
CA LYS A 19 12.41 0.02 16.57
C LYS A 19 12.23 -1.49 16.53
N THR A 20 10.98 -1.97 16.48
CA THR A 20 10.68 -3.41 16.37
C THR A 20 11.01 -3.91 14.96
N ARG A 21 10.68 -3.14 13.92
CA ARG A 21 11.05 -3.50 12.54
C ARG A 21 12.57 -3.52 12.34
N ILE A 22 13.30 -2.62 12.97
CA ILE A 22 14.78 -2.63 13.02
C ILE A 22 15.30 -3.94 13.63
N GLN A 23 14.68 -4.44 14.69
CA GLN A 23 15.05 -5.75 15.27
C GLN A 23 14.75 -6.90 14.30
N ASN A 24 13.57 -6.90 13.67
CA ASN A 24 13.19 -7.89 12.65
C ASN A 24 14.21 -7.91 11.50
N ALA A 25 14.54 -6.73 10.95
CA ALA A 25 15.54 -6.58 9.92
C ALA A 25 16.93 -7.03 10.38
N GLY A 26 17.30 -6.76 11.64
CA GLY A 26 18.57 -7.18 12.22
C GLY A 26 18.73 -8.71 12.28
N VAL A 27 17.66 -9.43 12.67
CA VAL A 27 17.65 -10.89 12.67
C VAL A 27 17.83 -11.43 11.26
N LEU A 28 17.04 -10.92 10.30
CA LEU A 28 17.16 -11.34 8.90
C LEU A 28 18.56 -11.01 8.35
N ARG A 29 19.05 -9.78 8.57
CA ARG A 29 20.38 -9.34 8.12
C ARG A 29 21.50 -10.23 8.67
N LYS A 30 21.46 -10.59 9.94
CA LYS A 30 22.44 -11.52 10.53
C LYS A 30 22.45 -12.84 9.78
N ARG A 31 21.26 -13.40 9.49
CA ARG A 31 21.15 -14.66 8.75
C ARG A 31 21.67 -14.54 7.31
N LEU A 32 21.39 -13.42 6.64
CA LEU A 32 21.92 -13.16 5.30
C LEU A 32 23.44 -13.07 5.31
N ASN A 33 24.03 -12.40 6.29
CA ASN A 33 25.49 -12.32 6.42
C ASN A 33 26.13 -13.71 6.61
N GLU A 34 25.50 -14.61 7.38
CA GLU A 34 25.95 -16.00 7.52
C GLU A 34 25.93 -16.73 6.17
N ILE A 35 24.86 -16.54 5.38
CA ILE A 35 24.74 -17.13 4.05
C ILE A 35 25.80 -16.58 3.10
N PHE A 36 25.95 -15.25 3.02
CA PHE A 36 26.90 -14.61 2.12
C PHE A 36 28.37 -14.84 2.51
N LYS A 37 28.64 -15.10 3.78
CA LYS A 37 29.98 -15.53 4.24
C LYS A 37 30.36 -16.89 3.67
N VAL A 38 29.40 -17.80 3.52
CA VAL A 38 29.63 -19.15 2.96
C VAL A 38 29.58 -19.12 1.43
N ASN A 39 28.61 -18.40 0.87
CA ASN A 39 28.43 -18.24 -0.57
C ASN A 39 28.09 -16.77 -0.88
N PRO A 40 29.08 -15.96 -1.28
CA PRO A 40 28.87 -14.56 -1.65
C PRO A 40 27.87 -14.38 -2.81
N ASP A 41 27.71 -15.40 -3.66
CA ASP A 41 26.82 -15.40 -4.81
C ASP A 41 25.49 -16.13 -4.54
N ALA A 42 25.07 -16.19 -3.27
CA ALA A 42 23.81 -16.83 -2.92
C ALA A 42 22.60 -16.07 -3.52
N ASN A 43 21.76 -16.79 -4.25
CA ASN A 43 20.45 -16.29 -4.69
C ASN A 43 19.51 -16.19 -3.49
N VAL A 44 19.11 -14.99 -3.12
CA VAL A 44 18.22 -14.70 -1.98
C VAL A 44 17.04 -13.86 -2.46
N ILE A 45 15.83 -14.32 -2.15
CA ILE A 45 14.58 -13.57 -2.31
C ILE A 45 13.99 -13.32 -0.92
N ILE A 46 13.65 -12.07 -0.64
CA ILE A 46 12.95 -11.64 0.58
C ILE A 46 11.63 -11.06 0.11
N GLY A 47 10.51 -11.56 0.64
CA GLY A 47 9.20 -11.03 0.29
C GLY A 47 8.21 -11.09 1.43
N GLY A 48 7.05 -10.49 1.20
CA GLY A 48 5.93 -10.42 2.14
C GLY A 48 5.63 -9.01 2.62
N ASP A 49 4.91 -8.90 3.73
CA ASP A 49 4.54 -7.64 4.35
C ASP A 49 5.63 -7.18 5.32
N LEU A 50 6.47 -6.24 4.86
CA LEU A 50 7.53 -5.68 5.70
C LEU A 50 7.01 -4.54 6.60
N ASN A 51 5.74 -4.15 6.46
CA ASN A 51 5.09 -3.10 7.23
C ASN A 51 5.89 -1.79 7.29
N THR A 52 6.57 -1.49 6.19
CA THR A 52 7.43 -0.32 5.96
C THR A 52 7.48 -0.04 4.47
N HIS A 53 7.84 1.18 4.06
CA HIS A 53 7.94 1.53 2.64
C HIS A 53 9.34 1.26 2.09
N TYR A 54 9.47 1.06 0.78
CA TYR A 54 10.79 0.90 0.12
C TYR A 54 11.70 2.12 0.34
N ASN A 55 11.11 3.31 0.50
CA ASN A 55 11.73 4.62 0.71
C ASN A 55 11.37 5.21 2.09
N GLN A 56 11.25 4.34 3.11
CA GLN A 56 10.82 4.69 4.46
C GLN A 56 11.48 5.95 5.02
N LEU A 57 12.79 6.10 4.88
CA LEU A 57 13.55 7.24 5.38
C LEU A 57 13.13 8.56 4.70
N GLN A 58 12.90 8.52 3.37
CA GLN A 58 12.45 9.69 2.61
C GLN A 58 11.01 10.06 2.93
N ARG A 59 10.13 9.07 3.14
CA ARG A 59 8.72 9.30 3.50
C ARG A 59 8.56 9.80 4.94
N TYR A 60 9.41 9.31 5.86
CA TYR A 60 9.37 9.64 7.28
C TYR A 60 10.75 10.12 7.77
N PRO A 61 11.19 11.33 7.40
CA PRO A 61 12.55 11.82 7.71
C PRO A 61 12.83 11.99 9.22
N LYS A 62 11.79 11.96 10.06
CA LYS A 62 11.94 11.93 11.52
C LYS A 62 12.48 10.59 12.04
N MET A 63 12.39 9.52 11.24
CA MET A 63 13.02 8.25 11.52
C MET A 63 14.49 8.35 11.12
N GLY A 64 15.39 8.60 12.06
CA GLY A 64 16.82 8.74 11.75
C GLY A 64 17.52 7.44 11.30
N ARG A 65 16.85 6.29 11.42
CA ARG A 65 17.32 4.97 11.01
C ARG A 65 16.11 4.08 10.73
N THR A 66 16.18 3.23 9.70
CA THR A 66 15.07 2.42 9.21
C THR A 66 15.45 0.96 9.00
N ALA A 67 14.45 0.08 9.07
CA ALA A 67 14.60 -1.36 8.97
C ALA A 67 15.08 -1.82 7.59
N VAL A 68 14.41 -1.37 6.52
CA VAL A 68 14.71 -1.84 5.15
C VAL A 68 15.98 -1.19 4.58
N GLN A 69 16.12 0.13 4.67
CA GLN A 69 17.24 0.82 4.04
C GLN A 69 18.53 0.66 4.86
N ASP A 70 18.50 0.96 6.16
CA ASP A 70 19.73 1.07 6.95
C ASP A 70 20.17 -0.25 7.62
N VAL A 71 19.22 -1.10 8.02
CA VAL A 71 19.54 -2.34 8.75
C VAL A 71 19.60 -3.54 7.81
N LEU A 72 18.56 -3.75 7.00
CA LEU A 72 18.54 -4.83 6.02
C LEU A 72 19.51 -4.55 4.87
N GLY A 73 19.81 -3.27 4.57
CA GLY A 73 20.76 -2.87 3.53
C GLY A 73 20.17 -2.94 2.12
N SER A 74 18.87 -2.70 2.00
CA SER A 74 18.15 -2.69 0.73
C SER A 74 18.07 -1.28 0.14
N GLN A 75 18.30 -1.15 -1.16
CA GLN A 75 18.38 0.15 -1.84
C GLN A 75 18.08 0.05 -3.35
N GLY A 76 18.06 1.19 -4.05
CA GLY A 76 17.71 1.26 -5.48
C GLY A 76 18.86 1.55 -6.44
N SER A 77 20.06 1.85 -5.95
CA SER A 77 21.19 2.21 -6.82
C SER A 77 21.71 0.98 -7.57
N ILE A 78 21.56 0.99 -8.89
CA ILE A 78 22.16 -0.01 -9.78
C ILE A 78 23.68 0.01 -9.65
N GLU A 79 24.31 1.17 -9.54
CA GLU A 79 25.76 1.29 -9.38
C GLU A 79 26.26 0.53 -8.15
N LYS A 80 25.67 0.78 -6.97
CA LYS A 80 26.05 0.07 -5.73
C LYS A 80 25.70 -1.41 -5.77
N PHE A 81 24.65 -1.77 -6.49
CA PHE A 81 24.24 -3.17 -6.63
C PHE A 81 25.14 -3.95 -7.60
N THR A 82 25.69 -3.27 -8.60
CA THR A 82 26.56 -3.87 -9.63
C THR A 82 28.04 -3.76 -9.30
N SER A 83 28.45 -2.89 -8.35
CA SER A 83 29.85 -2.64 -8.00
C SER A 83 30.60 -3.94 -7.65
N ALA A 84 31.89 -3.97 -8.02
CA ALA A 84 32.80 -5.08 -7.74
C ALA A 84 33.24 -5.14 -6.26
N ASP A 85 32.84 -4.17 -5.44
CA ASP A 85 33.03 -4.20 -4.00
C ASP A 85 32.11 -5.27 -3.41
N ASN A 86 32.66 -6.48 -3.35
CA ASN A 86 32.02 -7.78 -3.12
C ASN A 86 31.48 -7.99 -1.70
N ASN A 87 30.88 -6.99 -1.07
CA ASN A 87 30.39 -7.21 0.29
C ASN A 87 29.13 -8.10 0.37
N GLY A 88 28.69 -8.71 -0.75
CA GLY A 88 27.67 -9.78 -0.88
C GLY A 88 26.27 -9.43 -0.37
N ALA A 89 26.15 -8.32 0.34
CA ALA A 89 25.06 -7.99 1.22
C ALA A 89 24.38 -6.68 0.79
N VAL A 90 24.58 -6.26 -0.46
CA VAL A 90 23.74 -5.23 -1.07
C VAL A 90 22.49 -5.91 -1.60
N LEU A 91 21.33 -5.43 -1.17
CA LEU A 91 20.03 -5.93 -1.60
C LEU A 91 19.34 -4.89 -2.46
N TYR A 92 18.58 -5.34 -3.47
CA TYR A 92 17.82 -4.46 -4.34
C TYR A 92 16.33 -4.65 -4.10
N ASN A 93 15.62 -3.54 -3.84
CA ASN A 93 14.18 -3.55 -3.70
C ASN A 93 13.52 -3.40 -5.07
N LEU A 94 12.71 -4.37 -5.50
CA LEU A 94 12.12 -4.34 -6.83
C LEU A 94 11.14 -3.18 -7.03
N TRP A 95 10.66 -2.50 -5.97
CA TRP A 95 9.93 -1.24 -6.14
C TRP A 95 10.72 -0.18 -6.90
N TYR A 96 12.06 -0.21 -6.84
CA TYR A 96 12.92 0.69 -7.62
C TYR A 96 12.91 0.42 -9.12
N ASP A 97 12.45 -0.75 -9.57
CA ASP A 97 12.27 -1.08 -10.98
C ASP A 97 10.88 -0.67 -11.51
N VAL A 98 10.01 -0.18 -10.63
CA VAL A 98 8.65 0.30 -10.96
C VAL A 98 8.64 1.83 -11.02
N GLU A 99 7.89 2.39 -11.98
CA GLU A 99 7.65 3.84 -12.05
C GLU A 99 7.02 4.34 -10.74
N PRO A 100 7.48 5.47 -10.15
CA PRO A 100 6.95 5.97 -8.89
C PRO A 100 5.42 6.04 -8.84
N SER A 101 4.77 6.48 -9.93
CA SER A 101 3.32 6.60 -10.04
C SER A 101 2.55 5.27 -10.00
N GLN A 102 3.25 4.14 -10.17
CA GLN A 102 2.70 2.79 -10.14
C GLN A 102 3.10 2.02 -8.88
N ARG A 103 3.85 2.62 -7.95
CA ARG A 103 4.28 1.98 -6.71
C ARG A 103 3.13 1.94 -5.70
N ARG A 104 2.42 0.82 -5.67
CA ARG A 104 1.27 0.61 -4.78
C ARG A 104 1.08 -0.86 -4.42
N SER A 105 0.91 -1.15 -3.14
CA SER A 105 0.44 -2.46 -2.66
C SER A 105 -0.72 -2.35 -1.69
N ASP A 106 -0.93 -1.21 -1.07
CA ASP A 106 -1.90 -1.01 0.00
C ASP A 106 -2.33 0.46 0.01
N SER A 107 -3.49 0.73 0.60
CA SER A 107 -3.96 2.10 0.82
C SER A 107 -4.17 2.35 2.30
N TYR A 108 -3.71 3.50 2.76
CA TYR A 108 -3.92 3.95 4.13
C TYR A 108 -4.14 5.46 4.17
N GLN A 109 -5.26 5.90 4.76
CA GLN A 109 -5.64 7.32 4.90
C GLN A 109 -5.64 8.09 3.57
N GLY A 110 -6.01 7.43 2.47
CA GLY A 110 -6.06 8.03 1.14
C GLY A 110 -4.71 8.13 0.43
N GLU A 111 -3.67 7.48 0.96
CA GLU A 111 -2.34 7.43 0.37
C GLU A 111 -1.94 6.00 -0.02
N TRP A 112 -1.28 5.85 -1.15
CA TRP A 112 -0.66 4.58 -1.55
C TRP A 112 0.53 4.24 -0.67
N GLY A 113 0.62 2.97 -0.30
CA GLY A 113 1.74 2.34 0.38
C GLY A 113 2.42 1.25 -0.46
N THR A 114 3.48 0.72 0.11
CA THR A 114 4.41 -0.26 -0.50
C THR A 114 4.86 -1.28 0.54
N LEU A 115 3.95 -1.67 1.43
CA LEU A 115 4.22 -2.55 2.55
C LEU A 115 4.55 -3.98 2.06
N MET A 116 3.90 -4.41 0.97
CA MET A 116 4.25 -5.65 0.27
C MET A 116 5.48 -5.41 -0.60
N GLN A 117 6.53 -6.21 -0.42
CA GLN A 117 7.79 -6.01 -1.13
C GLN A 117 8.36 -7.33 -1.64
N ILE A 118 9.17 -7.24 -2.70
CA ILE A 118 10.12 -8.28 -3.09
C ILE A 118 11.49 -7.60 -3.19
N ILE A 119 12.46 -8.15 -2.46
CA ILE A 119 13.84 -7.69 -2.39
C ILE A 119 14.74 -8.87 -2.79
N ILE A 120 15.74 -8.61 -3.63
CA ILE A 120 16.62 -9.64 -4.21
C ILE A 120 18.10 -9.38 -3.90
N SER A 121 18.90 -10.44 -3.88
CA SER A 121 20.37 -10.34 -3.87
C SER A 121 20.93 -10.05 -5.27
N LYS A 122 22.19 -9.56 -5.31
CA LYS A 122 22.94 -9.28 -6.54
C LYS A 122 22.92 -10.41 -7.56
N SER A 123 23.03 -11.64 -7.09
CA SER A 123 23.11 -12.84 -7.93
C SER A 123 21.81 -13.18 -8.66
N LEU A 124 20.71 -12.49 -8.35
CA LEU A 124 19.43 -12.58 -9.05
C LEU A 124 19.19 -11.42 -10.03
N ALA A 125 20.21 -10.60 -10.31
CA ALA A 125 20.16 -9.58 -11.35
C ALA A 125 21.56 -9.40 -11.99
N ASN A 126 22.19 -10.52 -12.36
CA ASN A 126 23.54 -10.59 -12.90
C ASN A 126 23.64 -11.22 -14.31
N GLY A 127 22.52 -11.60 -14.93
CA GLY A 127 22.48 -12.18 -16.26
C GLY A 127 22.92 -13.65 -16.34
N SER A 128 23.00 -14.37 -15.21
CA SER A 128 23.48 -15.75 -15.14
C SER A 128 22.61 -16.62 -14.20
N GLY A 129 22.39 -17.88 -14.57
CA GLY A 129 21.65 -18.82 -13.73
C GLY A 129 20.19 -18.37 -13.51
N VAL A 130 19.73 -18.29 -12.26
CA VAL A 130 18.39 -17.77 -11.96
C VAL A 130 18.47 -16.26 -11.87
N ASP A 131 17.66 -15.55 -12.66
CA ASP A 131 17.76 -14.11 -12.77
C ASP A 131 16.37 -13.46 -12.83
N TYR A 132 16.25 -12.26 -12.28
CA TYR A 132 15.03 -11.45 -12.35
C TYR A 132 14.80 -10.99 -13.79
N VAL A 133 13.55 -11.09 -14.27
CA VAL A 133 13.16 -10.50 -15.55
C VAL A 133 12.77 -9.04 -15.31
N GLY A 134 13.58 -8.11 -15.81
CA GLY A 134 13.39 -6.67 -15.62
C GLY A 134 11.99 -6.18 -16.02
N ASN A 135 11.46 -5.21 -15.29
CA ASN A 135 10.12 -4.63 -15.42
C ASN A 135 8.95 -5.59 -15.21
N THR A 136 9.17 -6.77 -14.60
CA THR A 136 8.08 -7.72 -14.30
C THR A 136 7.54 -7.62 -12.88
N PHE A 137 8.21 -6.85 -12.00
CA PHE A 137 7.72 -6.61 -10.66
C PHE A 137 6.55 -5.62 -10.63
N GLY A 138 5.50 -5.96 -9.90
CA GLY A 138 4.39 -5.03 -9.67
C GLY A 138 3.25 -5.65 -8.86
N ALA A 139 2.26 -4.82 -8.54
CA ALA A 139 1.02 -5.27 -7.92
C ALA A 139 0.09 -5.96 -8.91
N VAL A 140 -0.57 -7.02 -8.44
CA VAL A 140 -1.59 -7.77 -9.20
C VAL A 140 -2.96 -7.14 -8.93
N VAL A 141 -3.41 -6.32 -9.89
CA VAL A 141 -4.65 -5.54 -9.79
C VAL A 141 -5.69 -6.12 -10.76
N ILE A 142 -6.62 -6.91 -10.22
CA ILE A 142 -7.71 -7.55 -10.96
C ILE A 142 -9.02 -6.96 -10.46
N ASP A 143 -9.72 -6.22 -11.33
CA ASP A 143 -10.99 -5.56 -10.99
C ASP A 143 -12.05 -6.61 -10.60
N GLY A 144 -12.77 -6.36 -9.50
CA GLY A 144 -13.77 -7.28 -8.96
C GLY A 144 -13.19 -8.45 -8.14
N LEU A 145 -11.86 -8.63 -8.14
CA LEU A 145 -11.20 -9.64 -7.31
C LEU A 145 -10.28 -8.98 -6.27
N THR A 146 -9.09 -8.53 -6.69
CA THR A 146 -8.13 -7.87 -5.78
C THR A 146 -8.42 -6.38 -5.63
N ALA A 147 -9.15 -5.78 -6.58
CA ALA A 147 -9.42 -4.35 -6.62
C ALA A 147 -10.91 -4.00 -6.65
N LYS A 148 -11.29 -2.95 -5.91
CA LYS A 148 -12.63 -2.35 -5.91
C LYS A 148 -12.72 -1.18 -6.88
N SER A 149 -13.62 -1.27 -7.85
CA SER A 149 -13.91 -0.18 -8.80
C SER A 149 -14.80 0.90 -8.16
N PRO A 150 -14.78 2.15 -8.67
CA PRO A 150 -13.90 2.68 -9.71
C PRO A 150 -12.53 3.15 -9.19
N ALA A 151 -12.32 3.19 -7.87
CA ALA A 151 -11.08 3.68 -7.25
C ALA A 151 -9.87 2.76 -7.48
N ARG A 152 -10.11 1.48 -7.83
CA ARG A 152 -9.11 0.42 -7.99
C ARG A 152 -8.17 0.34 -6.78
N VAL A 153 -8.77 0.41 -5.59
CA VAL A 153 -8.12 0.19 -4.28
C VAL A 153 -8.24 -1.29 -3.88
N PRO A 154 -7.43 -1.81 -2.94
CA PRO A 154 -7.54 -3.18 -2.47
C PRO A 154 -8.97 -3.53 -2.03
N ASN A 155 -9.32 -4.81 -2.10
CA ASN A 155 -10.63 -5.32 -1.75
C ASN A 155 -10.57 -6.00 -0.36
N PRO A 156 -10.63 -5.25 0.75
CA PRO A 156 -10.44 -5.79 2.09
C PRO A 156 -11.55 -6.77 2.46
N VAL A 157 -11.19 -7.77 3.28
CA VAL A 157 -12.18 -8.67 3.86
C VAL A 157 -13.08 -7.90 4.80
N THR A 158 -14.40 -8.09 4.66
CA THR A 158 -15.40 -7.60 5.60
C THR A 158 -16.14 -8.76 6.25
N LEU A 159 -16.53 -8.57 7.51
CA LEU A 159 -17.38 -9.48 8.27
C LEU A 159 -18.84 -9.00 8.33
N TYR A 160 -19.20 -7.98 7.54
CA TYR A 160 -20.59 -7.54 7.43
C TYR A 160 -21.45 -8.64 6.77
N GLY A 161 -22.56 -9.01 7.41
CA GLY A 161 -23.51 -9.98 6.84
C GLY A 161 -22.83 -11.32 6.53
N PRO A 162 -22.95 -11.86 5.30
CA PRO A 162 -22.27 -13.11 4.92
C PRO A 162 -20.74 -12.98 4.77
N GLY A 163 -20.21 -11.75 4.85
CA GLY A 163 -18.82 -11.44 4.54
C GLY A 163 -18.57 -11.30 3.04
N ALA A 164 -17.50 -10.58 2.69
CA ALA A 164 -17.04 -10.38 1.32
C ALA A 164 -15.56 -9.94 1.32
N GLY A 165 -14.98 -9.77 0.12
CA GLY A 165 -13.62 -9.26 -0.05
C GLY A 165 -12.54 -10.34 -0.07
N VAL A 166 -11.28 -9.91 -0.25
CA VAL A 166 -10.13 -10.79 -0.45
C VAL A 166 -8.94 -10.40 0.43
N SER A 167 -8.49 -9.15 0.37
CA SER A 167 -7.29 -8.65 1.04
C SER A 167 -7.23 -7.12 1.00
N ASP A 168 -6.77 -6.52 2.10
CA ASP A 168 -6.46 -5.08 2.21
C ASP A 168 -5.12 -4.72 1.54
N HIS A 169 -4.36 -5.73 1.11
CA HIS A 169 -3.17 -5.59 0.27
C HIS A 169 -3.39 -6.22 -1.12
N PHE A 170 -2.84 -5.58 -2.15
CA PHE A 170 -2.58 -6.23 -3.43
C PHE A 170 -1.45 -7.26 -3.29
N PRO A 171 -1.61 -8.46 -3.88
CA PRO A 171 -0.47 -9.33 -4.12
C PRO A 171 0.56 -8.60 -4.98
N VAL A 172 1.85 -8.88 -4.74
CA VAL A 172 2.94 -8.42 -5.62
C VAL A 172 3.57 -9.63 -6.29
N MET A 173 3.99 -9.46 -7.55
CA MET A 173 4.53 -10.53 -8.38
C MET A 173 5.80 -10.05 -9.07
N ALA A 174 6.77 -10.93 -9.27
CA ALA A 174 7.94 -10.74 -10.13
C ALA A 174 8.20 -12.05 -10.88
N THR A 175 8.72 -11.96 -12.11
CA THR A 175 9.10 -13.11 -12.92
C THR A 175 10.60 -13.34 -12.85
N PHE A 176 11.01 -14.61 -12.80
CA PHE A 176 12.41 -15.03 -12.84
C PHE A 176 12.61 -16.01 -13.99
N ALA A 177 13.73 -15.90 -14.68
CA ALA A 177 14.14 -16.80 -15.76
C ALA A 177 15.35 -17.64 -15.33
N VAL A 178 15.59 -18.74 -16.04
CA VAL A 178 16.77 -19.58 -15.87
C VAL A 178 17.62 -19.49 -17.15
N TYR A 179 18.79 -18.88 -17.03
CA TYR A 179 19.80 -18.78 -18.07
C TYR A 179 20.90 -19.82 -17.87
N ASN A 180 21.63 -20.10 -18.95
CA ASN A 180 22.88 -20.85 -18.86
C ASN A 180 23.86 -20.09 -17.95
N LYS A 181 24.60 -20.79 -17.09
CA LYS A 181 25.53 -20.14 -16.16
C LYS A 181 26.66 -19.39 -16.87
N ASP A 182 27.02 -19.86 -18.07
CA ASP A 182 28.03 -19.23 -18.92
C ASP A 182 27.46 -18.08 -19.78
N ALA A 183 26.13 -17.95 -19.83
CA ALA A 183 25.51 -16.78 -20.45
C ALA A 183 25.77 -15.55 -19.56
N LYS A 184 26.10 -14.44 -20.21
CA LYS A 184 26.19 -13.11 -19.58
C LYS A 184 25.16 -12.22 -20.25
N GLU A 185 23.90 -12.49 -19.94
CA GLU A 185 22.81 -11.64 -20.42
C GLU A 185 22.95 -10.23 -19.84
N ALA A 186 22.34 -9.25 -20.50
CA ALA A 186 22.34 -7.88 -20.00
C ALA A 186 21.65 -7.81 -18.63
N ILE A 187 22.21 -7.02 -17.72
CA ILE A 187 21.63 -6.78 -16.38
C ILE A 187 20.17 -6.32 -16.53
N PRO A 188 19.21 -6.97 -15.84
CA PRO A 188 17.79 -6.70 -16.04
C PRO A 188 17.33 -5.34 -15.49
N LEU A 189 18.08 -4.77 -14.55
CA LEU A 189 17.76 -3.52 -13.86
C LEU A 189 18.27 -2.32 -14.67
N LYS A 190 17.34 -1.46 -15.14
CA LYS A 190 17.66 -0.31 -15.99
C LYS A 190 17.15 1.03 -15.45
N ARG A 191 16.26 1.00 -14.46
CA ARG A 191 15.61 2.20 -13.93
C ARG A 191 16.53 2.96 -12.96
N PRO A 192 16.72 4.28 -13.11
CA PRO A 192 17.47 5.06 -12.13
C PRO A 192 16.76 5.05 -10.78
N GLU A 193 17.54 5.19 -9.71
CA GLU A 193 16.99 5.30 -8.36
C GLU A 193 16.19 6.61 -8.21
N VAL A 194 14.90 6.48 -7.91
CA VAL A 194 14.01 7.61 -7.62
C VAL A 194 13.31 7.34 -6.30
N THR A 195 13.46 8.24 -5.33
CA THR A 195 12.88 8.13 -3.97
C THR A 195 12.06 9.38 -3.62
N PRO A 196 10.82 9.53 -4.12
CA PRO A 196 9.98 10.65 -3.73
C PRO A 196 9.71 10.62 -2.23
N SER A 197 9.74 11.78 -1.56
CA SER A 197 9.38 11.87 -0.14
C SER A 197 7.86 11.95 0.08
N ALA A 198 7.15 12.59 -0.86
CA ALA A 198 5.70 12.70 -0.81
C ALA A 198 5.03 11.37 -1.16
N ALA A 199 4.03 11.00 -0.37
CA ALA A 199 3.13 9.91 -0.69
C ALA A 199 2.25 10.25 -1.90
N LEU A 200 1.86 9.24 -2.66
CA LEU A 200 0.90 9.38 -3.74
C LEU A 200 -0.52 9.25 -3.20
N THR A 201 -1.39 10.20 -3.54
CA THR A 201 -2.82 10.11 -3.22
C THR A 201 -3.46 8.99 -4.03
N GLU A 202 -4.33 8.17 -3.40
CA GLU A 202 -4.98 7.04 -4.06
C GLU A 202 -5.88 7.46 -5.23
N ILE A 203 -6.59 8.58 -5.05
CA ILE A 203 -7.54 9.16 -6.01
C ILE A 203 -7.13 10.63 -6.20
N PRO A 204 -6.18 10.93 -7.11
CA PRO A 204 -5.59 12.27 -7.23
C PRO A 204 -6.52 13.29 -7.91
N GLY A 205 -7.67 12.88 -8.45
CA GLY A 205 -8.50 13.72 -9.30
C GLY A 205 -10.01 13.63 -9.05
N PRO A 206 -10.80 14.30 -9.91
CA PRO A 206 -12.25 14.29 -9.84
C PRO A 206 -12.83 12.88 -10.03
N ILE A 207 -13.67 12.42 -9.09
CA ILE A 207 -14.51 11.21 -9.23
C ILE A 207 -15.79 11.46 -10.02
N ASP A 208 -16.06 10.69 -11.07
CA ASP A 208 -17.36 10.70 -11.75
C ASP A 208 -18.46 10.10 -10.85
N ARG A 209 -19.27 10.98 -10.26
CA ARG A 209 -20.33 10.62 -9.30
C ARG A 209 -21.52 9.94 -9.96
N SER A 210 -21.70 10.08 -11.28
CA SER A 210 -22.84 9.51 -12.02
C SER A 210 -22.83 7.98 -12.05
N LYS A 211 -21.65 7.38 -11.84
CA LYS A 211 -21.40 5.94 -11.84
C LYS A 211 -21.41 5.32 -10.45
N LEU A 212 -21.61 6.13 -9.41
CA LEU A 212 -21.56 5.68 -8.03
C LEU A 212 -22.96 5.38 -7.48
N ILE A 213 -23.02 4.43 -6.56
CA ILE A 213 -24.22 4.14 -5.79
C ILE A 213 -24.50 5.32 -4.85
N ARG A 214 -25.78 5.64 -4.63
CA ARG A 214 -26.20 6.62 -3.62
C ARG A 214 -26.43 5.93 -2.28
N ALA A 215 -26.07 6.59 -1.19
CA ALA A 215 -26.23 6.08 0.17
C ALA A 215 -27.70 5.71 0.51
N SER A 216 -28.67 6.41 -0.06
CA SER A 216 -30.10 6.10 0.10
C SER A 216 -30.51 4.74 -0.47
N ALA A 217 -29.74 4.18 -1.41
CA ALA A 217 -29.99 2.85 -1.96
C ALA A 217 -29.62 1.73 -0.97
N LEU A 218 -28.70 1.98 -0.03
CA LEU A 218 -28.24 0.99 0.95
C LEU A 218 -29.36 0.45 1.83
N GLU A 219 -30.41 1.25 2.08
CA GLU A 219 -31.56 0.83 2.90
C GLU A 219 -32.40 -0.27 2.25
N LYS A 220 -32.33 -0.39 0.92
CA LYS A 220 -33.10 -1.36 0.13
C LYS A 220 -32.27 -2.57 -0.26
N MET A 221 -30.98 -2.58 0.07
CA MET A 221 -30.06 -3.66 -0.27
C MET A 221 -30.16 -4.81 0.73
N SER A 222 -30.00 -6.03 0.23
CA SER A 222 -29.76 -7.20 1.07
C SER A 222 -28.42 -7.11 1.80
N ALA A 223 -28.24 -7.92 2.84
CA ALA A 223 -26.97 -7.99 3.56
C ALA A 223 -25.79 -8.40 2.66
N GLU A 224 -26.02 -9.27 1.68
CA GLU A 224 -25.02 -9.68 0.69
C GLU A 224 -24.63 -8.53 -0.25
N GLN A 225 -25.61 -7.75 -0.73
CA GLN A 225 -25.33 -6.57 -1.55
C GLN A 225 -24.52 -5.53 -0.78
N ILE A 226 -24.87 -5.26 0.49
CA ILE A 226 -24.12 -4.32 1.33
C ILE A 226 -22.71 -4.85 1.61
N ALA A 227 -22.55 -6.15 1.91
CA ALA A 227 -21.23 -6.77 2.09
C ALA A 227 -20.34 -6.54 0.87
N ASN A 228 -20.88 -6.71 -0.33
CA ASN A 228 -20.17 -6.45 -1.58
C ASN A 228 -19.90 -4.96 -1.84
N SER A 229 -20.68 -4.03 -1.27
CA SER A 229 -20.43 -2.58 -1.39
C SER A 229 -19.48 -2.02 -0.33
N ILE A 230 -19.00 -2.82 0.63
CA ILE A 230 -17.93 -2.38 1.54
C ILE A 230 -16.67 -2.05 0.72
N ASN A 231 -16.03 -0.94 1.09
CA ASN A 231 -14.89 -0.32 0.41
C ASN A 231 -15.18 0.28 -0.97
N GLU A 232 -16.45 0.43 -1.36
CA GLU A 232 -16.84 1.18 -2.57
C GLU A 232 -17.04 2.67 -2.27
N LEU A 233 -16.83 3.50 -3.32
CA LEU A 233 -17.17 4.91 -3.29
C LEU A 233 -18.69 5.08 -3.40
N ILE A 234 -19.29 5.75 -2.42
CA ILE A 234 -20.73 6.00 -2.33
C ILE A 234 -20.98 7.51 -2.31
N VAL A 235 -21.98 7.95 -3.07
CA VAL A 235 -22.49 9.33 -3.01
C VAL A 235 -23.37 9.47 -1.77
N ILE A 236 -22.99 10.40 -0.90
CA ILE A 236 -23.68 10.72 0.34
C ILE A 236 -24.52 11.96 0.10
N ASP A 237 -25.78 11.77 -0.25
CA ASP A 237 -26.81 12.81 -0.34
C ASP A 237 -27.56 12.89 1.00
N GLY A 238 -27.31 13.91 1.82
CA GLY A 238 -27.87 13.96 3.17
C GLY A 238 -27.70 15.28 3.92
N THR A 239 -27.97 15.24 5.22
CA THR A 239 -27.81 16.39 6.12
C THR A 239 -26.64 16.14 7.06
N PHE A 240 -25.62 17.00 7.00
CA PHE A 240 -24.48 16.93 7.91
C PHE A 240 -24.91 17.29 9.34
N LEU A 241 -24.64 16.41 10.30
CA LEU A 241 -25.09 16.57 11.68
C LEU A 241 -24.09 17.29 12.59
N GLY A 242 -22.98 17.76 12.03
CA GLY A 242 -21.87 18.34 12.80
C GLY A 242 -21.02 17.27 13.49
N GLY A 243 -19.94 17.70 14.13
CA GLY A 243 -19.02 16.84 14.88
C GLY A 243 -17.55 17.07 14.52
N GLY A 244 -16.67 16.26 15.10
CA GLY A 244 -15.24 16.23 14.81
C GLY A 244 -14.80 14.83 14.33
N LYS A 245 -13.49 14.55 14.33
CA LYS A 245 -12.90 13.33 13.77
C LYS A 245 -13.59 11.99 14.13
N LYS A 246 -14.20 11.90 15.33
CA LYS A 246 -14.87 10.68 15.84
C LYS A 246 -16.36 10.86 16.13
N THR A 247 -16.91 12.05 15.91
CA THR A 247 -18.30 12.37 16.27
C THR A 247 -19.07 12.98 15.11
N SER A 248 -18.41 13.21 13.97
CA SER A 248 -19.05 13.65 12.74
C SER A 248 -20.00 12.58 12.22
N ALA A 249 -21.18 13.00 11.78
CA ALA A 249 -22.17 12.11 11.21
C ALA A 249 -22.97 12.81 10.11
N VAL A 250 -23.62 12.01 9.28
CA VAL A 250 -24.54 12.45 8.24
C VAL A 250 -25.85 11.68 8.37
N LYS A 251 -26.97 12.39 8.22
CA LYS A 251 -28.29 11.77 8.11
C LYS A 251 -28.64 11.59 6.63
N VAL A 252 -28.93 10.37 6.22
CA VAL A 252 -29.37 10.01 4.87
C VAL A 252 -30.72 9.32 5.00
N GLY A 253 -31.80 9.94 4.50
CA GLY A 253 -33.15 9.45 4.76
C GLY A 253 -33.45 9.44 6.26
N GLU A 254 -33.81 8.27 6.79
CA GLU A 254 -34.07 8.08 8.22
C GLU A 254 -32.84 7.61 9.00
N LYS A 255 -31.81 7.11 8.30
CA LYS A 255 -30.59 6.58 8.93
C LYS A 255 -29.54 7.65 9.18
N THR A 256 -28.79 7.46 10.25
CA THR A 256 -27.59 8.23 10.56
C THR A 256 -26.37 7.34 10.35
N TYR A 257 -25.39 7.84 9.62
CA TYR A 257 -24.10 7.19 9.40
C TYR A 257 -23.00 8.02 10.05
N ASN A 258 -22.11 7.36 10.79
CA ASN A 258 -20.89 7.99 11.29
C ASN A 258 -19.96 8.35 10.13
N LEU A 259 -19.17 9.41 10.30
CA LEU A 259 -18.13 9.82 9.37
C LEU A 259 -16.76 9.62 10.01
N TYR A 260 -15.97 8.72 9.43
CA TYR A 260 -14.57 8.55 9.79
C TYR A 260 -13.69 9.48 8.96
N LEU A 261 -13.14 10.52 9.60
CA LEU A 261 -12.29 11.51 8.94
C LEU A 261 -10.82 11.14 9.11
N SER A 262 -10.32 10.24 8.26
CA SER A 262 -8.99 9.66 8.39
C SER A 262 -7.87 10.64 8.03
N ASN A 263 -8.13 11.56 7.10
CA ASN A 263 -7.18 12.56 6.63
C ASN A 263 -7.33 13.90 7.40
N PRO A 264 -6.26 14.45 7.99
CA PRO A 264 -6.30 15.74 8.69
C PRO A 264 -6.76 16.92 7.84
N LYS A 265 -6.45 16.93 6.53
CA LYS A 265 -6.90 17.99 5.62
C LYS A 265 -8.42 17.96 5.44
N VAL A 266 -9.00 16.76 5.27
CA VAL A 266 -10.46 16.56 5.25
C VAL A 266 -11.08 17.02 6.55
N THR A 267 -10.50 16.60 7.69
CA THR A 267 -10.97 17.02 9.01
C THR A 267 -11.02 18.55 9.12
N GLN A 268 -10.00 19.25 8.62
CA GLN A 268 -9.96 20.70 8.62
C GLN A 268 -11.00 21.32 7.68
N SER A 269 -11.20 20.76 6.48
CA SER A 269 -12.21 21.23 5.53
C SER A 269 -13.65 21.08 6.03
N ILE A 270 -13.96 20.04 6.80
CA ILE A 270 -15.31 19.82 7.32
C ILE A 270 -15.64 20.74 8.51
N LYS A 271 -14.64 21.21 9.28
CA LYS A 271 -14.88 22.08 10.45
C LYS A 271 -15.63 23.37 10.12
N SER A 272 -15.51 23.89 8.90
CA SER A 272 -16.21 25.11 8.46
C SER A 272 -17.64 24.85 7.97
N VAL A 273 -18.06 23.59 7.85
CA VAL A 273 -19.41 23.23 7.40
C VAL A 273 -20.36 23.26 8.59
N ALA A 274 -21.42 24.07 8.50
CA ALA A 274 -22.39 24.21 9.58
C ALA A 274 -23.20 22.91 9.79
N LYS A 275 -23.53 22.60 11.04
CA LYS A 275 -24.51 21.56 11.36
C LYS A 275 -25.86 21.88 10.69
N GLY A 276 -26.52 20.87 10.14
CA GLY A 276 -27.78 21.02 9.40
C GLY A 276 -27.60 21.33 7.92
N THR A 277 -26.36 21.51 7.44
CA THR A 277 -26.09 21.75 6.02
C THR A 277 -26.46 20.52 5.20
N ALA A 278 -27.22 20.73 4.12
CA ALA A 278 -27.41 19.71 3.09
C ALA A 278 -26.10 19.51 2.33
N VAL A 279 -25.66 18.26 2.21
CA VAL A 279 -24.38 17.90 1.60
C VAL A 279 -24.60 16.84 0.53
N GLN A 280 -23.80 16.94 -0.52
CA GLN A 280 -23.57 15.87 -1.48
C GLN A 280 -22.07 15.58 -1.49
N TRP A 281 -21.64 14.61 -0.70
CA TRP A 281 -20.25 14.19 -0.59
C TRP A 281 -20.02 12.83 -1.22
N VAL A 282 -18.76 12.41 -1.31
CA VAL A 282 -18.40 11.02 -1.54
C VAL A 282 -17.79 10.46 -0.24
N GLY A 283 -18.06 9.21 0.06
CA GLY A 283 -17.36 8.49 1.12
C GLY A 283 -17.14 7.04 0.71
N ILE A 284 -16.24 6.38 1.42
CA ILE A 284 -15.98 4.95 1.27
C ILE A 284 -16.83 4.24 2.32
N LEU A 285 -17.68 3.29 1.91
CA LEU A 285 -18.55 2.57 2.85
C LEU A 285 -17.72 1.56 3.66
N HIS A 286 -17.68 1.72 4.98
CA HIS A 286 -16.96 0.86 5.91
C HIS A 286 -17.91 0.15 6.88
N PHE A 287 -17.44 -0.96 7.43
CA PHE A 287 -18.07 -1.65 8.55
C PHE A 287 -17.11 -1.67 9.73
N HIS A 288 -17.44 -0.91 10.78
CA HIS A 288 -16.60 -0.75 11.97
C HIS A 288 -17.42 -0.94 13.23
N LYS A 289 -16.95 -1.79 14.16
CA LYS A 289 -17.61 -2.04 15.45
C LYS A 289 -19.11 -2.33 15.35
N ASN A 290 -19.49 -3.18 14.39
CA ASN A 290 -20.87 -3.57 14.12
C ASN A 290 -21.78 -2.46 13.56
N GLU A 291 -21.21 -1.35 13.09
CA GLU A 291 -21.94 -0.26 12.47
C GLU A 291 -21.42 0.02 11.04
N LEU A 292 -22.32 0.42 10.15
CA LEU A 292 -21.94 0.98 8.86
C LEU A 292 -21.57 2.46 9.05
N GLU A 293 -20.45 2.86 8.47
CA GLU A 293 -19.97 4.23 8.49
C GLU A 293 -19.39 4.61 7.12
N PHE A 294 -19.14 5.90 6.92
CA PHE A 294 -18.43 6.38 5.73
C PHE A 294 -17.07 6.95 6.11
N GLU A 295 -16.00 6.44 5.50
CA GLU A 295 -14.70 7.12 5.53
C GLU A 295 -14.65 8.25 4.49
N ILE A 296 -14.17 9.41 4.91
CA ILE A 296 -13.79 10.50 4.00
C ILE A 296 -12.31 10.80 4.23
N ASN A 297 -11.50 10.42 3.24
CA ASN A 297 -10.05 10.48 3.32
C ASN A 297 -9.41 11.42 2.29
N ASN A 298 -10.22 12.03 1.43
CA ASN A 298 -9.78 12.88 0.34
C ASN A 298 -10.64 14.14 0.23
N THR A 299 -9.99 15.31 0.12
CA THR A 299 -10.69 16.60 0.02
C THR A 299 -11.52 16.73 -1.25
N ASN A 300 -11.17 16.00 -2.32
CA ASN A 300 -11.94 15.97 -3.57
C ASN A 300 -13.35 15.39 -3.37
N PHE A 301 -13.57 14.63 -2.30
CA PHE A 301 -14.87 14.02 -1.99
C PHE A 301 -15.87 15.05 -1.44
N LEU A 302 -15.37 16.17 -0.93
CA LEU A 302 -16.17 17.25 -0.37
C LEU A 302 -16.57 18.30 -1.41
N LEU A 303 -15.91 18.31 -2.57
CA LEU A 303 -16.12 19.35 -3.58
C LEU A 303 -17.53 19.27 -4.17
N PRO A 304 -18.24 20.42 -4.31
CA PRO A 304 -19.55 20.46 -4.96
C PRO A 304 -19.42 20.04 -6.43
N ARG A 305 -20.47 19.39 -6.94
CA ARG A 305 -20.63 19.08 -8.37
C ARG A 305 -22.07 19.22 -8.79
#